data_AF-A0A6I0FFM4-F1
#
_entry.id   AF-A0A6I0FFM4-F1
#
_cell.length_a   1.000
_cell.length_b   1.000
_cell.length_c   1.000
_cell.angle_alpha   90.00
_cell.angle_beta   90.00
_cell.angle_gamma   90.00
#
_symmetry.space_group_name_H-M   'P 1'
#
loop_
_entity.id
_entity.type
_entity.pdbx_description
1 polymer ?
#
loop_
_entity_poly.entity_id
_entity_poly.type
_entity_poly.pdbx_seq_one_letter_code
_entity_poly.pdbx_strand_id
1 'polypeptide(L)'
;MSINFFQGICFAWAFIGIVTRIVMTVKKDSFKNWALNSAYTPKQKKGYYVVVLATYIVVAFTWYKIFTIDVQFSWIIGLLTTVTVAKVSTAVFNYQVFRQFVVTMLNDDKKLLGLHVGILIFSALLILMGLYLY
;
A
#
# COMPACT_ATOMS: atom_id res chain seq x y z
N MET A 1 -4.81 -26.56 6.65
CA MET A 1 -4.18 -26.00 5.44
C MET A 1 -3.26 -24.88 5.89
N SER A 2 -1.94 -25.00 5.74
CA SER A 2 -1.00 -23.95 6.15
C SER A 2 -1.01 -22.83 5.13
N ILE A 3 -1.23 -21.59 5.57
CA ILE A 3 -1.18 -20.40 4.69
C ILE A 3 0.24 -20.27 4.12
N ASN A 4 0.36 -20.26 2.80
CA ASN A 4 1.65 -20.00 2.16
C ASN A 4 2.00 -18.50 2.17
N PHE A 5 3.25 -18.19 1.87
CA PHE A 5 3.75 -16.82 1.91
C PHE A 5 2.96 -15.84 1.02
N PHE A 6 2.55 -16.24 -0.18
CA PHE A 6 1.83 -15.40 -1.13
C PHE A 6 0.38 -15.17 -0.72
N GLN A 7 -0.31 -16.21 -0.21
CA GLN A 7 -1.61 -16.08 0.45
C GLN A 7 -1.53 -15.09 1.62
N GLY A 8 -0.48 -15.22 2.45
CA GLY A 8 -0.21 -14.32 3.56
C GLY A 8 -0.07 -12.87 3.13
N ILE A 9 0.69 -12.60 2.06
CA ILE A 9 0.81 -11.25 1.47
C ILE A 9 -0.56 -10.75 1.01
N CYS A 10 -1.31 -11.55 0.24
CA CYS A 10 -2.62 -11.17 -0.27
C CYS A 10 -3.57 -10.74 0.86
N PHE A 11 -3.71 -11.56 1.90
CA PHE A 11 -4.60 -11.28 3.01
C PHE A 11 -4.11 -10.12 3.87
N ALA A 12 -2.81 -10.04 4.18
CA ALA A 12 -2.27 -8.92 4.93
C ALA A 12 -2.51 -7.59 4.21
N TRP A 13 -2.33 -7.58 2.89
CA TRP A 13 -2.42 -6.37 2.10
C TRP A 13 -3.87 -5.94 1.85
N ALA A 14 -4.76 -6.89 1.61
CA ALA A 14 -6.20 -6.66 1.58
C ALA A 14 -6.71 -6.15 2.94
N PHE A 15 -6.25 -6.75 4.04
CA PHE A 15 -6.62 -6.32 5.39
C PHE A 15 -6.19 -4.88 5.66
N ILE A 16 -4.93 -4.53 5.38
CA ILE A 16 -4.44 -3.15 5.51
C ILE A 16 -5.26 -2.20 4.62
N GLY A 17 -5.53 -2.60 3.37
CA GLY A 17 -6.36 -1.84 2.44
C GLY A 17 -7.74 -1.51 3.00
N ILE A 18 -8.48 -2.54 3.44
CA ILE A 18 -9.84 -2.39 3.96
C ILE A 18 -9.85 -1.61 5.27
N VAL A 19 -9.03 -2.00 6.26
CA VAL A 19 -9.01 -1.37 7.59
C VAL A 19 -8.65 0.11 7.48
N THR A 20 -7.64 0.46 6.67
CA THR A 20 -7.28 1.87 6.49
C THR A 20 -8.41 2.68 5.86
N ARG A 21 -9.19 2.11 4.93
CA ARG A 21 -10.36 2.80 4.34
C ARG A 21 -11.52 2.96 5.33
N ILE A 22 -11.75 1.98 6.18
CA ILE A 22 -12.74 2.08 7.27
C ILE A 22 -12.33 3.22 8.21
N VAL A 23 -11.07 3.25 8.66
CA VAL A 23 -10.55 4.31 9.53
C VAL A 23 -10.67 5.69 8.87
N MET A 24 -10.31 5.81 7.58
CA MET A 24 -10.41 7.06 6.82
C MET A 24 -11.86 7.54 6.67
N THR A 25 -12.82 6.62 6.53
CA THR A 25 -14.23 6.96 6.36
C THR A 25 -14.86 7.36 7.70
N VAL A 26 -14.60 6.60 8.76
CA VAL A 26 -15.19 6.83 10.09
C VAL A 26 -14.57 8.06 10.76
N LYS A 27 -13.27 8.29 10.59
CA LYS A 27 -12.54 9.38 11.24
C LYS A 27 -11.98 10.38 10.23
N LYS A 28 -12.77 10.77 9.22
CA LYS A 28 -12.33 11.60 8.08
C LYS A 28 -11.49 12.81 8.49
N ASP A 29 -12.01 13.67 9.37
CA ASP A 29 -11.32 14.91 9.75
C ASP A 29 -10.09 14.66 10.63
N SER A 30 -10.18 13.72 11.57
CA SER A 30 -9.07 13.33 12.42
C SER A 30 -7.93 12.70 11.61
N PHE A 31 -8.27 11.81 10.66
CA PHE A 31 -7.31 11.19 9.75
C PHE A 31 -6.66 12.24 8.84
N LYS A 32 -7.44 13.15 8.26
CA LYS A 32 -6.94 14.25 7.43
C LYS A 32 -5.97 15.14 8.20
N ASN A 33 -6.34 15.55 9.41
CA ASN A 33 -5.47 16.37 10.26
C ASN A 33 -4.19 15.62 10.67
N TRP A 34 -4.29 14.35 11.05
CA TRP A 34 -3.12 13.53 11.35
C TRP A 34 -2.21 13.36 10.12
N ALA A 35 -2.79 13.08 8.95
CA ALA A 35 -2.07 12.87 7.71
C ALA A 35 -1.30 14.14 7.31
N LEU A 36 -1.94 15.31 7.33
CA LEU A 36 -1.35 16.56 6.85
C LEU A 36 -0.37 17.21 7.86
N ASN A 37 -0.61 17.03 9.16
CA ASN A 37 0.16 17.72 10.21
C ASN A 37 1.16 16.82 10.93
N SER A 38 1.00 15.49 10.85
CA SER A 38 1.91 14.56 11.52
C SER A 38 2.66 13.66 10.54
N ALA A 39 1.94 12.90 9.70
CA ALA A 39 2.53 11.90 8.82
C ALA A 39 3.24 12.50 7.59
N TYR A 40 2.61 13.50 6.94
CA TYR A 40 3.04 14.11 5.69
C TYR A 40 3.26 15.63 5.85
N THR A 41 4.11 16.00 6.81
CA THR A 41 4.46 17.41 7.09
C THR A 41 5.17 18.09 5.91
N PRO A 42 5.18 19.42 5.80
CA PRO A 42 5.88 20.13 4.71
C PRO A 42 7.38 19.78 4.60
N LYS A 43 8.03 19.55 5.75
CA LYS A 43 9.38 18.98 5.81
C LYS A 43 9.27 17.47 6.04
N GLN A 44 10.01 16.69 5.25
CA GLN A 44 10.05 15.24 5.39
C GLN A 44 10.72 14.85 6.71
N LYS A 45 10.05 14.04 7.52
CA LYS A 45 10.60 13.57 8.81
C LYS A 45 11.50 12.36 8.59
N LYS A 46 12.57 12.22 9.40
CA LYS A 46 13.52 11.10 9.32
C LYS A 46 12.87 9.72 9.45
N GLY A 47 11.80 9.59 10.26
CA GLY A 47 11.06 8.34 10.40
C GLY A 47 10.44 7.81 9.11
N TYR A 48 10.25 8.68 8.11
CA TYR A 48 9.76 8.30 6.79
C TYR A 48 10.72 7.31 6.10
N TYR A 49 12.04 7.50 6.23
CA TYR A 49 13.04 6.62 5.62
C TYR A 49 12.99 5.19 6.18
N VAL A 50 12.56 5.02 7.43
CA VAL A 50 12.41 3.69 8.04
C VAL A 50 11.28 2.91 7.36
N VAL A 51 10.15 3.57 7.12
CA VAL A 51 8.99 2.96 6.42
C VAL A 51 9.35 2.62 4.97
N VAL A 52 10.09 3.51 4.32
CA VAL A 52 10.61 3.30 2.96
C VAL A 52 11.53 2.07 2.94
N LEU A 53 12.53 2.04 3.82
CA LEU A 53 13.48 0.93 3.89
C LEU A 53 12.76 -0.40 4.16
N ALA A 54 11.81 -0.42 5.09
CA ALA A 54 10.99 -1.59 5.36
C ALA A 54 10.21 -2.04 4.11
N THR A 55 9.65 -1.10 3.34
CA THR A 55 8.95 -1.41 2.09
C THR A 55 9.90 -2.05 1.07
N TYR A 56 11.09 -1.49 0.88
CA TYR A 56 12.11 -2.04 -0.02
C TYR A 56 12.52 -3.46 0.38
N ILE A 57 12.73 -3.70 1.68
CA ILE A 57 13.08 -5.03 2.21
C ILE A 57 11.97 -6.04 1.89
N VAL A 58 10.70 -5.68 2.14
CA VAL A 58 9.56 -6.57 1.85
C VAL A 58 9.50 -6.92 0.37
N VAL A 59 9.72 -5.96 -0.53
CA VAL A 59 9.67 -6.20 -1.98
C VAL A 59 10.87 -7.01 -2.47
N ALA A 60 12.07 -6.71 -1.98
CA ALA A 60 13.25 -7.52 -2.28
C ALA A 60 13.07 -8.97 -1.81
N PHE A 61 12.53 -9.16 -0.60
CA PHE A 61 12.22 -10.49 -0.07
C PHE A 61 11.12 -11.19 -0.88
N THR A 62 10.12 -10.45 -1.36
CA THR A 62 9.08 -11.00 -2.23
C THR A 62 9.67 -11.54 -3.53
N TRP A 63 10.53 -10.76 -4.20
CA TRP A 63 11.23 -11.22 -5.40
C TRP A 63 12.14 -12.41 -5.13
N TYR A 64 12.88 -12.40 -4.02
CA TYR A 64 13.67 -13.56 -3.59
C TYR A 64 12.81 -14.82 -3.45
N LYS A 65 11.61 -14.72 -2.83
CA LYS A 65 10.69 -15.86 -2.70
C LYS A 65 10.10 -16.32 -4.03
N ILE A 66 9.87 -15.40 -4.97
CA ILE A 66 9.44 -15.74 -6.35
C ILE A 66 10.51 -16.54 -7.07
N PHE A 67 11.79 -16.19 -6.93
CA PHE A 67 12.88 -16.92 -7.60
C PHE A 67 13.27 -18.23 -6.90
N THR A 68 12.93 -18.40 -5.63
CA THR A 68 13.33 -19.58 -4.84
C THR A 68 12.22 -20.59 -4.60
N ILE A 69 10.95 -20.22 -4.81
CA ILE A 69 9.81 -21.10 -4.64
C ILE A 69 9.03 -21.19 -5.95
N ASP A 70 8.76 -22.40 -6.40
CA ASP A 70 7.92 -22.67 -7.55
C ASP A 70 6.43 -22.53 -7.17
N VAL A 71 5.96 -21.29 -7.06
CA VAL A 71 4.54 -20.97 -6.93
C VAL A 71 4.07 -20.36 -8.24
N GLN A 72 3.13 -21.04 -8.89
CA GLN A 72 2.53 -20.59 -10.14
C GLN A 72 1.94 -19.19 -9.96
N PHE A 73 2.15 -18.32 -10.95
CA PHE A 73 1.66 -16.92 -10.98
C PHE A 73 2.20 -15.97 -9.90
N SER A 74 3.14 -16.41 -9.05
CA SER A 74 3.74 -15.56 -8.00
C SER A 74 4.38 -14.25 -8.52
N TRP A 75 4.78 -14.22 -9.79
CA TRP A 75 5.24 -13.01 -10.48
C TRP A 75 4.21 -11.87 -10.48
N ILE A 76 2.91 -12.15 -10.40
CA ILE A 76 1.86 -11.12 -10.30
C ILE A 76 2.03 -10.32 -9.01
N ILE A 77 2.30 -10.99 -7.89
CA ILE A 77 2.59 -10.32 -6.61
C ILE A 77 3.91 -9.56 -6.68
N GLY A 78 4.91 -10.10 -7.38
CA GLY A 78 6.17 -9.41 -7.67
C GLY A 78 5.97 -8.08 -8.40
N LEU A 79 5.11 -8.06 -9.42
CA LEU A 79 4.79 -6.83 -10.15
C LEU A 79 4.02 -5.82 -9.28
N LEU A 80 3.01 -6.26 -8.54
CA LEU A 80 2.23 -5.37 -7.67
C LEU A 80 3.09 -4.74 -6.57
N THR A 81 3.98 -5.53 -5.96
CA THR A 81 4.93 -5.02 -4.97
C THR A 81 5.95 -4.07 -5.58
N THR A 82 6.39 -4.31 -6.82
CA THR A 82 7.27 -3.38 -7.55
C THR A 82 6.61 -2.02 -7.82
N VAL A 83 5.33 -2.00 -8.22
CA VAL A 83 4.56 -0.75 -8.36
C VAL A 83 4.48 0.01 -7.04
N THR A 84 4.41 -0.71 -5.92
CA THR A 84 4.40 -0.11 -4.58
C THR A 84 5.73 0.55 -4.26
N VAL A 85 6.85 -0.11 -4.55
CA VAL A 85 8.17 0.49 -4.42
C VAL A 85 8.29 1.73 -5.29
N ALA A 86 7.87 1.68 -6.56
CA ALA A 86 7.91 2.84 -7.45
C ALA A 86 7.15 4.05 -6.84
N LYS A 87 5.96 3.81 -6.28
CA LYS A 87 5.18 4.85 -5.60
C LYS A 87 5.87 5.40 -4.35
N VAL A 88 6.46 4.52 -3.52
CA VAL A 88 7.20 4.91 -2.32
C VAL A 88 8.49 5.67 -2.68
N SER A 89 9.16 5.30 -3.77
CA SER A 89 10.32 6.02 -4.31
C SER A 89 9.98 7.45 -4.68
N THR A 90 8.85 7.67 -5.37
CA THR A 90 8.36 9.04 -5.66
C THR A 90 8.18 9.83 -4.37
N ALA A 91 7.68 9.19 -3.33
CA ALA A 91 7.49 9.84 -2.04
C ALA A 91 8.80 10.11 -1.27
N VAL A 92 9.90 9.44 -1.62
CA VAL A 92 11.24 9.74 -1.08
C VAL A 92 11.93 10.83 -1.90
N PHE A 93 12.08 10.59 -3.20
CA PHE A 93 12.89 11.41 -4.08
C PHE A 93 12.17 12.68 -4.54
N ASN A 94 10.84 12.65 -4.54
CA ASN A 94 10.00 13.79 -4.90
C ASN A 94 8.89 14.01 -3.86
N TYR A 95 9.32 14.15 -2.61
CA TYR A 95 8.43 14.26 -1.45
C TYR A 95 7.41 15.40 -1.60
N GLN A 96 7.77 16.54 -2.18
CA GLN A 96 6.84 17.67 -2.34
C GLN A 96 5.71 17.35 -3.33
N VAL A 97 6.01 16.69 -4.45
CA VAL A 97 4.99 16.23 -5.40
C VAL A 97 4.09 15.17 -4.76
N PHE A 98 4.68 14.23 -4.02
CA PHE A 98 3.90 13.24 -3.28
C PHE A 98 2.99 13.88 -2.23
N ARG A 99 3.50 14.86 -1.47
CA ARG A 99 2.70 15.59 -0.49
C ARG A 99 1.56 16.36 -1.16
N GLN A 100 1.82 17.02 -2.28
CA GLN A 100 0.78 17.71 -3.04
C GLN A 100 -0.30 16.72 -3.50
N PHE A 101 0.08 15.54 -4.00
CA PHE A 101 -0.86 14.46 -4.31
C PHE A 101 -1.73 14.08 -3.09
N VAL A 102 -1.13 13.90 -1.91
CA VAL A 102 -1.88 13.58 -0.68
C VAL A 102 -2.84 14.71 -0.31
N VAL A 103 -2.39 15.96 -0.36
CA VAL A 103 -3.22 17.15 -0.07
C VAL A 103 -4.39 17.22 -1.04
N THR A 104 -4.17 17.01 -2.34
CA THR A 104 -5.24 16.99 -3.35
C THR A 104 -6.22 15.86 -3.09
N MET A 105 -5.74 14.65 -2.81
CA MET A 105 -6.60 13.49 -2.53
C MET A 105 -7.46 13.68 -1.29
N LEU A 106 -6.93 14.30 -0.22
CA LEU A 106 -7.66 14.50 1.04
C LEU A 106 -8.59 15.72 1.05
N ASN A 107 -8.48 16.61 0.05
CA ASN A 107 -9.34 17.80 -0.08
C ASN A 107 -10.39 17.67 -1.19
N ASP A 108 -10.28 16.67 -2.07
CA ASP A 108 -11.21 16.42 -3.16
C ASP A 108 -11.99 15.12 -2.89
N ASP A 109 -13.25 15.27 -2.49
CA ASP A 109 -14.11 14.13 -2.11
C ASP A 109 -14.35 13.15 -3.27
N LYS A 110 -14.38 13.62 -4.52
CA LYS A 110 -14.55 12.74 -5.69
C LYS A 110 -13.30 11.88 -5.89
N LYS A 111 -12.11 12.49 -5.78
CA LYS A 111 -10.84 11.76 -5.88
C LYS A 111 -10.64 10.80 -4.71
N LEU A 112 -11.02 11.22 -3.50
CA LEU A 112 -10.96 10.37 -2.31
C LEU A 112 -11.88 9.16 -2.44
N LEU A 113 -13.11 9.36 -2.93
CA LEU A 113 -14.04 8.28 -3.20
C LEU A 113 -13.49 7.32 -4.27
N GLY A 114 -12.93 7.84 -5.36
CA GLY A 114 -12.28 7.04 -6.39
C GLY A 114 -11.14 6.19 -5.82
N LEU A 115 -10.32 6.76 -4.92
CA LEU A 115 -9.27 6.03 -4.22
C LEU A 115 -9.84 4.94 -3.30
N HIS A 116 -10.95 5.20 -2.62
CA HIS A 116 -11.62 4.21 -1.77
C HIS A 116 -12.13 3.03 -2.60
N VAL A 117 -12.89 3.30 -3.65
CA VAL A 117 -13.44 2.28 -4.55
C VAL A 117 -12.31 1.47 -5.19
N GLY A 118 -11.28 2.12 -5.73
CA GLY A 118 -10.16 1.42 -6.35
C GLY A 118 -9.43 0.49 -5.39
N ILE A 119 -9.28 0.89 -4.13
CA ILE A 119 -8.58 0.06 -3.12
C ILE A 119 -9.46 -1.05 -2.58
N LEU A 120 -10.77 -0.86 -2.49
CA LEU A 120 -11.70 -1.94 -2.17
C LEU A 120 -11.73 -3.01 -3.27
N ILE A 121 -11.79 -2.60 -4.54
CA ILE A 121 -11.69 -3.52 -5.69
C ILE A 121 -10.36 -4.27 -5.65
N PHE A 122 -9.25 -3.56 -5.48
CA PHE A 122 -7.93 -4.17 -5.35
C PHE A 122 -7.86 -5.18 -4.19
N SER A 123 -8.41 -4.82 -3.02
CA SER A 123 -8.42 -5.71 -1.85
C SER A 123 -9.28 -6.95 -2.09
N ALA A 124 -10.42 -6.82 -2.77
CA ALA A 124 -11.25 -7.95 -3.17
C ALA A 124 -10.50 -8.88 -4.14
N LEU A 125 -9.80 -8.32 -5.14
CA LEU A 125 -8.96 -9.11 -6.05
C LEU A 125 -7.85 -9.86 -5.30
N LEU A 126 -7.18 -9.22 -4.34
CA LEU A 126 -6.18 -9.89 -3.52
C LEU A 126 -6.76 -11.03 -2.68
N ILE A 127 -7.96 -10.86 -2.10
CA ILE A 127 -8.64 -11.94 -1.37
C ILE A 127 -8.94 -13.10 -2.31
N LEU A 128 -9.48 -12.83 -3.51
CA LEU A 128 -9.74 -13.86 -4.51
C LEU A 128 -8.46 -14.58 -4.93
N MET A 129 -7.37 -13.84 -5.16
CA MET A 129 -6.06 -14.43 -5.46
C MET A 129 -5.54 -15.29 -4.31
N GLY A 130 -5.66 -14.83 -3.07
CA GLY A 130 -5.24 -15.60 -1.89
C GLY A 130 -6.10 -16.84 -1.59
N LEU A 131 -7.32 -16.92 -2.12
CA LEU A 131 -8.21 -18.08 -1.94
C LEU A 131 -8.13 -19.08 -3.10
N TYR A 132 -8.00 -18.60 -4.32
CA TYR A 132 -8.15 -19.41 -5.54
C TYR A 132 -6.85 -19.59 -6.34
N LEU A 133 -5.87 -18.71 -6.18
CA LEU A 133 -4.63 -18.72 -6.98
C LEU A 133 -3.42 -19.23 -6.18
N TYR A 134 -3.31 -18.79 -4.93
CA TYR A 134 -2.26 -19.19 -4.00
C TYR A 134 -2.87 -20.00 -2.87
#